data_AF-A0A9D7RHF7-F1
#
_entry.id   AF-A0A9D7RHF7-F1
#
_cell.length_a   1.000
_cell.length_b   1.000
_cell.length_c   1.000
_cell.angle_alpha   90.00
_cell.angle_beta   90.00
_cell.angle_gamma   90.00
#
_symmetry.space_group_name_H-M   'P 1'
#
loop_
_entity.id
_entity.type
_entity.pdbx_description
1 polymer ?
#
loop_
_entity_poly.entity_id
_entity_poly.type
_entity_poly.pdbx_seq_one_letter_code
_entity_poly.pdbx_strand_id
1 'polypeptide(L)'
;MKQFNRLALLLIYLVLPFLTIAQLGPQMRINTANFDLCSYVLNGQTHFSRAAVFQRQVQDTFFYQQGKLELAFWAEQTSGGYQKYALRLRNSTAGDTLTLENVVPFGAEPKRVYLTGLGKHPLSRAHLFRPDMKPVNVIVPDNAWHLGYADAQSSDGQKFCVH
;
A
#
# COMPACT_ATOMS: atom_id res chain seq x y z
N MET A 1 42.12 31.47 41.39
CA MET A 1 42.43 30.68 40.17
C MET A 1 41.88 29.26 40.35
N LYS A 2 40.69 28.97 39.82
CA LYS A 2 40.18 27.59 39.72
C LYS A 2 40.51 27.10 38.31
N GLN A 3 41.45 26.15 38.21
CA GLN A 3 41.79 25.50 36.93
C GLN A 3 40.55 24.77 36.42
N PHE A 4 39.94 25.32 35.36
CA PHE A 4 38.93 24.63 34.58
C PHE A 4 39.61 23.48 33.83
N ASN A 5 39.28 22.25 34.23
CA ASN A 5 39.92 21.04 33.75
C ASN A 5 39.56 20.80 32.28
N ARG A 6 40.53 21.03 31.37
CA ARG A 6 40.36 20.91 29.92
C ARG A 6 40.03 19.48 29.46
N LEU A 7 40.22 18.47 30.31
CA LEU A 7 39.81 17.09 30.01
C LEU A 7 38.29 16.88 30.02
N ALA A 8 37.52 17.67 30.77
CA ALA A 8 36.07 17.49 30.84
C ALA A 8 35.36 17.95 29.55
N LEU A 9 35.93 18.92 28.82
CA LEU A 9 35.36 19.40 27.55
C LEU A 9 35.65 18.45 26.38
N LEU A 10 36.76 17.71 26.43
CA LEU A 10 37.19 16.81 25.36
C LEU A 10 36.38 15.50 25.32
N LEU A 11 35.84 15.08 26.47
CA LEU A 11 34.94 13.92 26.55
C LEU A 11 33.54 14.19 25.97
N ILE A 12 33.09 15.45 25.94
CA ILE A 12 31.79 15.81 25.37
C ILE A 12 31.81 15.73 23.83
N TYR A 13 32.98 15.93 23.21
CA TYR A 13 33.13 15.86 21.75
C TYR A 13 33.40 14.45 21.20
N LEU A 14 33.76 13.48 22.05
CA LEU A 14 34.01 12.08 21.63
C LEU A 14 32.77 11.17 21.72
N VAL A 15 31.64 11.67 22.23
CA VAL A 15 30.39 10.92 22.39
C VAL A 15 29.21 11.64 21.72
N LEU A 16 29.46 12.34 20.61
CA LEU A 16 28.44 12.48 19.59
C LEU A 16 28.56 11.23 18.72
N PRO A 17 27.83 10.13 19.00
CA PRO A 17 27.67 9.14 17.97
C PRO A 17 27.08 9.90 16.78
N PHE A 18 27.57 9.56 15.61
CA PHE A 18 26.90 9.83 14.36
C PHE A 18 25.43 9.44 14.54
N LEU A 19 24.60 10.41 14.92
CA LEU A 19 23.18 10.39 14.67
C LEU A 19 23.08 10.60 13.17
N THR A 20 23.40 9.54 12.43
CA THR A 20 22.65 9.24 11.23
C THR A 20 21.21 9.23 11.69
N ILE A 21 20.55 10.38 11.54
CA ILE A 21 19.12 10.40 11.29
C ILE A 21 19.00 9.51 10.06
N ALA A 22 18.75 8.21 10.28
CA ALA A 22 18.03 7.44 9.31
C ALA A 22 16.78 8.29 9.12
N GLN A 23 16.73 9.04 8.02
CA GLN A 23 15.49 9.64 7.58
C GLN A 23 14.57 8.44 7.48
N LEU A 24 13.70 8.30 8.48
CA LEU A 24 12.54 7.44 8.40
C LEU A 24 11.86 7.93 7.12
N GLY A 25 12.10 7.22 6.01
CA GLY A 25 11.33 7.40 4.80
C GLY A 25 9.88 7.40 5.22
N PRO A 26 9.01 8.20 4.58
CA PRO A 26 7.65 8.43 5.06
C PRO A 26 7.01 7.10 5.42
N GLN A 27 6.95 6.80 6.73
CA GLN A 27 6.21 5.65 7.20
C GLN A 27 4.78 5.97 6.81
N MET A 28 4.17 5.11 5.99
CA MET A 28 2.73 5.14 5.79
C MET A 28 2.08 5.15 7.17
N ARG A 29 1.69 6.34 7.63
CA ARG A 29 0.82 6.50 8.79
C ARG A 29 -0.54 6.11 8.27
N ILE A 30 -0.86 4.82 8.34
CA ILE A 30 -2.18 4.29 7.96
C ILE A 30 -3.30 5.06 8.70
N ASN A 31 -2.99 5.66 9.85
CA ASN A 31 -3.89 6.52 10.64
C ASN A 31 -4.19 7.90 10.03
N THR A 32 -3.48 8.35 8.98
CA THR A 32 -3.75 9.63 8.28
C THR A 32 -4.22 9.45 6.82
N ALA A 33 -4.12 8.23 6.29
CA ALA A 33 -4.64 7.88 4.97
C ALA A 33 -6.17 7.74 5.03
N ASN A 34 -6.88 8.51 4.23
CA ASN A 34 -8.35 8.47 4.15
C ASN A 34 -8.87 7.34 3.24
N PHE A 35 -8.06 6.32 2.96
CA PHE A 35 -8.37 5.26 2.00
C PHE A 35 -7.97 3.87 2.55
N ASP A 36 -8.62 2.82 2.05
CA ASP A 36 -8.35 1.41 2.40
C ASP A 36 -7.00 0.94 1.83
N LEU A 37 -6.43 -0.18 2.27
CA LEU A 37 -5.37 -0.84 1.48
C LEU A 37 -5.94 -1.35 0.14
N CYS A 38 -7.09 -2.03 0.23
CA CYS A 38 -7.90 -2.45 -0.89
C CYS A 38 -9.36 -2.71 -0.48
N SER A 39 -10.23 -2.88 -1.47
CA SER A 39 -11.49 -3.60 -1.34
C SER A 39 -11.49 -4.80 -2.28
N TYR A 40 -12.33 -5.79 -2.02
CA TYR A 40 -12.40 -7.00 -2.81
C TYR A 40 -13.74 -7.70 -2.62
N VAL A 41 -14.09 -8.57 -3.56
CA VAL A 41 -15.25 -9.46 -3.46
C VAL A 41 -14.76 -10.83 -3.02
N LEU A 42 -15.18 -11.29 -1.84
CA LEU A 42 -14.89 -12.60 -1.30
C LEU A 42 -16.18 -13.41 -1.26
N ASN A 43 -16.23 -14.53 -1.99
CA ASN A 43 -17.40 -15.41 -2.06
C ASN A 43 -18.71 -14.65 -2.39
N GLY A 44 -18.63 -13.68 -3.31
CA GLY A 44 -19.77 -12.85 -3.74
C GLY A 44 -20.11 -11.66 -2.82
N GLN A 45 -19.43 -11.50 -1.69
CA GLN A 45 -19.63 -10.37 -0.77
C GLN A 45 -18.51 -9.35 -0.88
N THR A 46 -18.86 -8.06 -0.89
CA THR A 46 -17.88 -6.97 -0.93
C THR A 46 -17.31 -6.71 0.46
N HIS A 47 -16.00 -6.59 0.53
CA HIS A 47 -15.24 -6.33 1.75
C HIS A 47 -14.23 -5.20 1.54
N PHE A 48 -13.97 -4.45 2.61
CA PHE A 48 -13.00 -3.37 2.66
C PHE A 48 -11.95 -3.70 3.71
N SER A 49 -10.67 -3.51 3.38
CA SER A 49 -9.55 -3.83 4.28
C SER A 49 -9.56 -3.05 5.60
N ARG A 50 -10.20 -1.86 5.70
CA ARG A 50 -10.42 -1.18 6.99
C ARG A 50 -11.23 -2.00 7.99
N ALA A 51 -12.07 -2.93 7.51
CA ALA A 51 -12.87 -3.79 8.37
C ALA A 51 -12.10 -5.05 8.83
N ALA A 52 -10.88 -5.27 8.31
CA ALA A 52 -10.06 -6.38 8.74
C ALA A 52 -9.55 -6.15 10.17
N VAL A 53 -9.59 -7.20 10.98
CA VAL A 53 -9.09 -7.11 12.36
C VAL A 53 -7.56 -7.18 12.29
N PHE A 54 -6.88 -6.16 12.84
CA PHE A 54 -5.43 -6.19 12.98
C PHE A 54 -5.04 -7.32 13.93
N GLN A 55 -4.18 -8.22 13.46
CA GLN A 55 -3.84 -9.41 14.26
C GLN A 55 -2.42 -9.37 14.82
N ARG A 56 -1.48 -8.67 14.18
CA ARG A 56 -0.07 -8.53 14.64
C ARG A 56 0.78 -7.73 13.66
N GLN A 57 1.86 -7.15 14.18
CA GLN A 57 3.01 -6.70 13.40
C GLN A 57 4.20 -7.60 13.74
N VAL A 58 4.94 -8.04 12.72
CA VAL A 58 6.19 -8.79 12.86
C VAL A 58 7.23 -8.07 12.03
N GLN A 59 8.26 -7.51 12.67
CA GLN A 59 9.21 -6.62 12.01
C GLN A 59 8.46 -5.49 11.28
N ASP A 60 8.64 -5.39 9.96
CA ASP A 60 8.00 -4.38 9.10
C ASP A 60 6.78 -4.92 8.33
N THR A 61 6.29 -6.12 8.68
CA THR A 61 5.10 -6.72 8.07
C THR A 61 3.89 -6.61 8.99
N PHE A 62 2.81 -6.07 8.44
CA PHE A 62 1.50 -5.95 9.07
C PHE A 62 0.60 -7.09 8.59
N PHE A 63 -0.04 -7.79 9.53
CA PHE A 63 -0.97 -8.88 9.23
C PHE A 63 -2.39 -8.53 9.68
N TYR A 64 -3.33 -8.73 8.77
CA TYR A 64 -4.75 -8.53 8.96
C TYR A 64 -5.49 -9.80 8.59
N GLN A 65 -6.59 -10.09 9.29
CA GLN A 65 -7.42 -11.25 9.00
C GLN A 65 -8.86 -10.83 8.80
N GLN A 66 -9.47 -11.39 7.76
CA GLN A 66 -10.89 -11.24 7.48
C GLN A 66 -11.50 -12.58 7.10
N GLY A 67 -12.12 -13.23 8.10
CA GLY A 67 -12.61 -14.60 7.94
C GLY A 67 -11.47 -15.58 7.66
N LYS A 68 -11.49 -16.19 6.47
CA LYS A 68 -10.48 -17.16 5.99
C LYS A 68 -9.42 -16.54 5.08
N LEU A 69 -9.49 -15.23 4.85
CA LEU A 69 -8.52 -14.50 4.04
C LEU A 69 -7.57 -13.73 4.97
N GLU A 70 -6.28 -13.99 4.82
CA GLU A 70 -5.19 -13.23 5.44
C GLU A 70 -4.68 -12.18 4.45
N LEU A 71 -4.47 -10.97 4.94
CA LEU A 71 -3.80 -9.89 4.21
C LEU A 71 -2.48 -9.58 4.92
N ALA A 72 -1.38 -9.56 4.17
CA ALA A 72 -0.08 -9.16 4.67
C ALA A 72 0.43 -7.96 3.87
N PHE A 73 0.93 -6.94 4.55
CA PHE A 73 1.42 -5.70 3.96
C PHE A 73 2.81 -5.35 4.51
N TRP A 74 3.78 -5.05 3.65
CA TRP A 74 5.14 -4.72 4.07
C TRP A 74 5.81 -3.72 3.12
N ALA A 75 6.81 -3.01 3.63
CA ALA A 75 7.65 -2.13 2.81
C ALA A 75 8.67 -2.94 2.01
N GLU A 76 8.87 -2.58 0.75
CA GLU A 76 9.92 -3.13 -0.11
C GLU A 76 11.10 -2.18 -0.22
N GLN A 77 12.30 -2.75 -0.32
CA GLN A 77 13.50 -1.98 -0.60
C GLN A 77 13.42 -1.39 -2.01
N THR A 78 13.73 -0.11 -2.11
CA THR A 78 13.73 0.63 -3.37
C THR A 78 14.95 1.54 -3.42
N SER A 79 15.52 1.68 -4.62
CA SER A 79 16.63 2.58 -4.90
C SER A 79 16.17 3.97 -5.35
N GLY A 80 14.87 4.17 -5.56
CA GLY A 80 14.30 5.45 -6.01
C GLY A 80 13.84 6.36 -4.87
N GLY A 81 13.54 7.62 -5.19
CA GLY A 81 12.98 8.61 -4.26
C GLY A 81 11.51 8.40 -3.89
N TYR A 82 11.02 7.16 -3.92
CA TYR A 82 9.66 6.77 -3.58
C TYR A 82 9.69 5.62 -2.57
N GLN A 83 8.59 5.37 -1.86
CA GLN A 83 8.43 4.17 -1.03
C GLN A 83 7.63 3.14 -1.81
N LYS A 84 8.06 1.88 -1.76
CA LYS A 84 7.34 0.76 -2.37
C LYS A 84 6.80 -0.14 -1.28
N TYR A 85 5.59 -0.66 -1.48
CA TYR A 85 4.98 -1.59 -0.56
C TYR A 85 4.38 -2.75 -1.34
N ALA A 86 4.35 -3.92 -0.71
CA ALA A 86 3.70 -5.10 -1.24
C ALA A 86 2.50 -5.48 -0.38
N LEU A 87 1.45 -5.94 -1.05
CA LEU A 87 0.24 -6.51 -0.45
C LEU A 87 0.11 -7.95 -0.92
N ARG A 88 -0.06 -8.88 0.01
CA ARG A 88 -0.32 -10.29 -0.26
C ARG A 88 -1.67 -10.67 0.32
N LEU A 89 -2.49 -11.34 -0.48
CA LEU A 89 -3.71 -11.99 -0.03
C LEU A 89 -3.48 -13.50 -0.02
N ARG A 90 -3.82 -14.16 1.09
CA ARG A 90 -3.59 -15.60 1.26
C ARG A 90 -4.84 -16.25 1.84
N ASN A 91 -5.27 -17.35 1.24
CA ASN A 91 -6.23 -18.25 1.87
C ASN A 91 -5.56 -18.91 3.08
N SER A 92 -6.07 -18.66 4.29
CA SER A 92 -5.48 -19.14 5.54
C SER A 92 -6.02 -20.52 5.96
N THR A 93 -6.98 -21.10 5.24
CA THR A 93 -7.60 -22.38 5.59
C THR A 93 -7.12 -23.48 4.64
N ALA A 94 -6.59 -24.57 5.21
CA ALA A 94 -6.25 -25.75 4.44
C ALA A 94 -7.52 -26.49 3.99
N GLY A 95 -7.61 -26.80 2.69
CA GLY A 95 -8.70 -27.62 2.14
C GLY A 95 -10.00 -26.89 1.83
N ASP A 96 -10.03 -25.56 1.94
CA ASP A 96 -11.18 -24.75 1.53
C ASP A 96 -10.83 -23.88 0.31
N THR A 97 -11.81 -23.62 -0.55
CA THR A 97 -11.65 -22.82 -1.76
C THR A 97 -12.34 -21.48 -1.56
N LEU A 98 -11.59 -20.38 -1.68
CA LEU A 98 -12.12 -19.03 -1.66
C LEU A 98 -12.19 -18.48 -3.08
N THR A 99 -13.30 -17.84 -3.43
CA THR A 99 -13.41 -17.04 -4.65
C THR A 99 -13.08 -15.60 -4.32
N LEU A 100 -11.99 -15.09 -4.90
CA LEU A 100 -11.55 -13.71 -4.74
C LEU A 100 -11.63 -13.00 -6.08
N GLU A 101 -12.41 -11.92 -6.12
CA GLU A 101 -12.68 -11.15 -7.34
C GLU A 101 -12.57 -9.64 -7.04
N ASN A 102 -12.42 -8.84 -8.11
CA ASN A 102 -12.47 -7.39 -8.05
C ASN A 102 -11.62 -6.79 -6.91
N VAL A 103 -10.35 -7.20 -6.83
CA VAL A 103 -9.41 -6.59 -5.89
C VAL A 103 -9.11 -5.17 -6.39
N VAL A 104 -9.69 -4.18 -5.72
CA VAL A 104 -9.57 -2.76 -6.06
C VAL A 104 -8.58 -2.10 -5.09
N PRO A 105 -7.43 -1.61 -5.57
CA PRO A 105 -6.50 -0.87 -4.74
C PRO A 105 -7.15 0.37 -4.12
N PHE A 106 -6.74 0.69 -2.91
CA PHE A 106 -7.22 1.84 -2.15
C PHE A 106 -8.71 1.85 -1.76
N GLY A 107 -9.43 0.78 -2.07
CA GLY A 107 -10.86 0.66 -1.84
C GLY A 107 -11.69 1.26 -2.98
N ALA A 108 -12.82 0.62 -3.28
CA ALA A 108 -13.81 1.13 -4.21
C ALA A 108 -14.44 2.42 -3.67
N GLU A 109 -14.34 3.50 -4.44
CA GLU A 109 -14.88 4.81 -4.06
C GLU A 109 -15.58 5.47 -5.27
N PRO A 110 -16.79 6.04 -5.12
CA PRO A 110 -17.58 6.56 -6.24
C PRO A 110 -16.88 7.57 -7.15
N LYS A 111 -15.90 8.30 -6.61
CA LYS A 111 -15.18 9.35 -7.35
C LYS A 111 -13.84 8.91 -7.89
N ARG A 112 -13.36 7.71 -7.53
CA ARG A 112 -12.03 7.23 -7.91
C ARG A 112 -12.06 6.58 -9.29
N VAL A 113 -11.02 6.87 -10.05
CA VAL A 113 -10.84 6.33 -11.39
C VAL A 113 -9.81 5.21 -11.34
N TYR A 114 -10.08 4.13 -12.05
CA TYR A 114 -9.22 2.96 -12.15
C TYR A 114 -8.95 2.66 -13.62
N LEU A 115 -7.71 2.30 -13.96
CA LEU A 115 -7.37 1.76 -15.26
C LEU A 115 -7.25 0.24 -15.14
N THR A 116 -8.03 -0.51 -15.90
CA THR A 116 -7.89 -1.98 -15.98
C THR A 116 -8.52 -2.52 -17.27
N GLY A 117 -8.41 -3.82 -17.52
CA GLY A 117 -9.05 -4.47 -18.66
C GLY A 117 -10.55 -4.68 -18.48
N LEU A 118 -11.31 -4.79 -19.57
CA LEU A 118 -12.77 -5.02 -19.55
C LEU A 118 -13.13 -6.53 -19.46
N GLY A 119 -12.20 -7.37 -19.00
CA GLY A 119 -12.44 -8.81 -18.82
C GLY A 119 -12.30 -9.63 -20.10
N LYS A 120 -13.34 -10.40 -20.48
CA LYS A 120 -13.31 -11.50 -21.48
C LYS A 120 -13.13 -11.07 -22.96
N HIS A 121 -12.50 -9.92 -23.22
CA HIS A 121 -12.21 -9.48 -24.56
C HIS A 121 -10.81 -9.95 -25.01
N PRO A 122 -10.70 -10.65 -26.15
CA PRO A 122 -9.45 -11.28 -26.60
C PRO A 122 -8.33 -10.30 -26.97
N LEU A 123 -8.63 -8.99 -27.04
CA LEU A 123 -7.71 -7.91 -27.39
C LEU A 123 -7.70 -6.80 -26.33
N SER A 124 -8.04 -7.13 -25.07
CA SER A 124 -8.50 -6.17 -24.06
C SER A 124 -7.67 -4.89 -24.03
N ARG A 125 -8.24 -3.82 -24.61
CA ARG A 125 -7.76 -2.46 -24.48
C ARG A 125 -8.03 -1.99 -23.05
N ALA A 126 -7.16 -1.13 -22.52
CA ALA A 126 -7.34 -0.60 -21.18
C ALA A 126 -8.62 0.26 -21.13
N HIS A 127 -9.34 0.22 -20.02
CA HIS A 127 -10.53 1.02 -19.79
C HIS A 127 -10.40 1.81 -18.50
N LEU A 128 -10.90 3.04 -18.51
CA LEU A 128 -11.12 3.82 -17.31
C LEU A 128 -12.46 3.44 -16.71
N PHE A 129 -12.41 2.99 -15.47
CA PHE A 129 -13.57 2.67 -14.65
C PHE A 129 -13.74 3.75 -13.59
N ARG A 130 -14.98 4.12 -13.35
CA ARG A 130 -15.41 4.83 -12.15
C ARG A 130 -16.68 4.12 -11.65
N PRO A 131 -16.84 3.88 -10.34
CA PRO A 131 -18.03 3.19 -9.86
C PRO A 131 -19.30 3.92 -10.31
N ASP A 132 -20.33 3.12 -10.61
CA ASP A 132 -21.64 3.57 -11.13
C ASP A 132 -21.58 4.31 -12.47
N MET A 133 -20.47 4.22 -13.20
CA MET A 133 -20.33 4.76 -14.55
C MET A 133 -19.99 3.69 -15.58
N LYS A 134 -20.42 3.96 -16.82
CA LYS A 134 -20.02 3.14 -17.96
C LYS A 134 -18.50 3.32 -18.20
N PRO A 135 -17.73 2.22 -18.29
CA PRO A 135 -16.29 2.30 -18.55
C PRO A 135 -15.98 2.95 -19.90
N VAL A 136 -14.88 3.70 -19.96
CA VAL A 136 -14.41 4.40 -21.16
C VAL A 136 -13.13 3.74 -21.67
N ASN A 137 -13.11 3.38 -22.94
CA ASN A 137 -11.95 2.75 -23.59
C ASN A 137 -10.78 3.73 -23.73
N VAL A 138 -9.56 3.27 -23.49
CA VAL A 138 -8.31 4.05 -23.58
C VAL A 138 -7.28 3.29 -24.40
N ILE A 139 -6.57 4.03 -25.26
CA ILE A 139 -5.44 3.53 -26.01
C ILE A 139 -4.19 3.71 -25.15
N VAL A 140 -3.53 2.61 -24.81
CA VAL A 140 -2.25 2.58 -24.10
C VAL A 140 -1.17 2.00 -25.04
N PRO A 141 0.12 2.22 -24.76
CA PRO A 141 1.21 1.58 -25.49
C PRO A 141 1.05 0.05 -25.56
N ASP A 142 1.57 -0.54 -26.63
CA ASP A 142 1.42 -1.95 -27.00
C ASP A 142 1.81 -2.95 -25.88
N ASN A 143 2.75 -2.56 -25.03
CA ASN A 143 3.24 -3.37 -23.90
C ASN A 143 2.49 -3.13 -22.57
N ALA A 144 1.44 -2.30 -22.56
CA ALA A 144 0.73 -1.90 -21.34
C ALA A 144 -0.74 -2.35 -21.30
N TRP A 145 -1.16 -3.29 -22.16
CA TRP A 145 -2.56 -3.74 -22.26
C TRP A 145 -3.10 -4.42 -20.99
N HIS A 146 -2.22 -4.92 -20.13
CA HIS A 146 -2.57 -5.53 -18.84
C HIS A 146 -2.33 -4.59 -17.65
N LEU A 147 -1.94 -3.33 -17.89
CA LEU A 147 -1.57 -2.41 -16.83
C LEU A 147 -2.81 -2.04 -16.00
N GLY A 148 -2.79 -2.43 -14.73
CA GLY A 148 -3.68 -1.87 -13.71
C GLY A 148 -3.13 -0.53 -13.24
N TYR A 149 -4.01 0.44 -12.99
CA TYR A 149 -3.60 1.66 -12.29
C TYR A 149 -4.71 2.17 -11.38
N ALA A 150 -4.32 2.60 -10.20
CA ALA A 150 -5.16 3.37 -9.29
C ALA A 150 -4.27 4.38 -8.56
N ASP A 151 -4.83 5.55 -8.25
CA ASP A 151 -4.19 6.54 -7.41
C ASP A 151 -5.01 6.83 -6.15
N ALA A 152 -4.32 7.37 -5.15
CA ALA A 152 -4.91 7.88 -3.93
C ALA A 152 -4.12 9.09 -3.42
N GLN A 153 -4.79 9.92 -2.64
CA GLN A 153 -4.14 10.98 -1.89
C GLN A 153 -4.52 10.89 -0.41
N SER A 154 -3.54 11.02 0.46
CA SER A 154 -3.72 11.14 1.90
C SER A 154 -4.12 12.58 2.29
N SER A 155 -4.69 12.74 3.48
CA SER A 155 -5.13 14.04 4.01
C SER A 155 -4.01 15.08 4.10
N ASP A 156 -2.76 14.64 4.25
CA ASP A 156 -1.55 15.46 4.29
C ASP A 156 -0.96 15.78 2.90
N GLY A 157 -1.65 15.38 1.82
CA GLY A 157 -1.27 15.66 0.44
C GLY A 157 -0.33 14.63 -0.19
N GLN A 158 0.12 13.61 0.54
CA GLN A 158 0.96 12.53 -0.01
C GLN A 158 0.18 11.73 -1.06
N LYS A 159 0.82 11.45 -2.20
CA LYS A 159 0.24 10.70 -3.33
C LYS A 159 0.70 9.25 -3.33
N PHE A 160 -0.22 8.36 -3.63
CA PHE A 160 0.01 6.92 -3.71
C PHE A 160 -0.48 6.41 -5.05
N CYS A 161 0.17 5.39 -5.58
CA CYS A 161 -0.30 4.67 -6.75
C CYS A 161 -0.05 3.17 -6.59
N VAL A 162 -0.84 2.37 -7.32
CA VAL A 162 -0.66 0.93 -7.46
C VAL A 162 -0.65 0.59 -8.95
N HIS A 163 0.23 -0.33 -9.33
CA HIS A 163 0.37 -0.89 -10.67
C HIS A 163 0.59 -2.41 -10.59
#